data_AF-A0A957CI00-F1
#
_entry.id   AF-A0A957CI00-F1
#
_cell.length_a   1.000
_cell.length_b   1.000
_cell.length_c   1.000
_cell.angle_alpha   90.00
_cell.angle_beta   90.00
_cell.angle_gamma   90.00
#
_symmetry.space_group_name_H-M   'P 1'
#
loop_
_entity.id
_entity.type
_entity.pdbx_description
1 polymer ?
#
loop_
_entity_poly.entity_id
_entity_poly.type
_entity_poly.pdbx_seq_one_letter_code
_entity_poly.pdbx_strand_id
1 'polypeptide(L)'
;IGNRAKDVQVIMISVDPERDSPEQLQNYVSHFHDSFIGLSGTEEEILGITTQYGVFYEKHEGTVASGYLIDHTATVIVIDREGKLRLVYPFNTQSEDIASDLRYLVRH
;
A
#
# COMPACT_ATOMS: atom_id res chain seq x y z
N ILE A 1 -15.76 -4.83 -7.26
CA ILE A 1 -15.65 -5.10 -8.72
C ILE A 1 -16.19 -6.47 -9.18
N GLY A 2 -17.02 -7.15 -8.38
CA GLY A 2 -17.65 -8.44 -8.73
C GLY A 2 -16.64 -9.56 -8.97
N ASN A 3 -16.95 -10.50 -9.86
CA ASN A 3 -16.09 -11.65 -10.19
C ASN A 3 -14.69 -11.30 -10.70
N ARG A 4 -14.45 -10.03 -11.08
CA ARG A 4 -13.13 -9.52 -11.51
C ARG A 4 -12.21 -9.17 -10.34
N ALA A 5 -12.68 -9.31 -9.09
CA ALA A 5 -11.84 -9.10 -7.90
C ALA A 5 -10.61 -10.02 -7.91
N LYS A 6 -10.74 -11.23 -8.46
CA LYS A 6 -9.64 -12.19 -8.63
C LYS A 6 -8.51 -11.70 -9.56
N ASP A 7 -8.77 -10.67 -10.36
CA ASP A 7 -7.80 -10.12 -11.31
C ASP A 7 -6.99 -8.96 -10.71
N VAL A 8 -7.29 -8.56 -9.47
CA VAL A 8 -6.64 -7.49 -8.72
C VAL A 8 -6.05 -8.05 -7.43
N GLN A 9 -4.76 -7.81 -7.21
CA GLN A 9 -4.09 -8.12 -5.95
C GLN A 9 -3.89 -6.84 -5.14
N VAL A 10 -4.37 -6.83 -3.90
CA VAL A 10 -4.11 -5.73 -2.97
C VAL A 10 -2.87 -6.07 -2.16
N ILE A 11 -1.92 -5.15 -2.13
CA ILE A 11 -0.67 -5.27 -1.38
C ILE A 11 -0.54 -4.03 -0.51
N MET A 12 -0.32 -4.24 0.78
CA MET A 12 0.06 -3.19 1.71
C MET A 12 1.56 -3.32 2.00
N ILE A 13 2.32 -2.26 1.78
CA ILE A 13 3.75 -2.20 2.11
C ILE A 13 3.90 -1.26 3.30
N SER A 14 4.52 -1.71 4.39
CA SER A 14 4.87 -0.82 5.51
C SER A 14 6.13 -0.01 5.18
N VAL A 15 6.16 1.22 5.69
CA VAL A 15 7.33 2.11 5.67
C VAL A 15 8.07 2.14 7.02
N ASP A 16 7.63 1.32 7.99
CA ASP A 16 8.16 1.26 9.36
C ASP A 16 8.62 -0.17 9.73
N PRO A 17 9.74 -0.64 9.16
CA PRO A 17 10.19 -2.03 9.33
C PRO A 17 10.62 -2.36 10.76
N GLU A 18 10.89 -1.35 11.60
CA GLU A 18 11.23 -1.53 13.01
C GLU A 18 10.04 -2.03 13.85
N ARG A 19 8.81 -1.66 13.47
CA ARG A 19 7.57 -2.04 14.17
C ARG A 19 6.74 -3.07 13.42
N ASP A 20 6.79 -3.03 12.09
CA ASP A 20 5.93 -3.84 11.23
C ASP A 20 6.73 -4.96 10.58
N SER A 21 6.88 -6.09 11.27
CA SER A 21 7.44 -7.29 10.64
C SER A 21 6.51 -7.84 9.55
N PRO A 22 7.03 -8.61 8.56
CA PRO A 22 6.19 -9.22 7.53
C PRO A 22 5.05 -10.08 8.10
N GLU A 23 5.30 -10.82 9.18
CA GLU A 23 4.27 -11.66 9.83
C GLU A 23 3.18 -10.80 10.47
N GLN A 24 3.54 -9.75 11.20
CA GLN A 24 2.58 -8.84 11.83
C GLN A 24 1.73 -8.13 10.78
N LEU A 25 2.35 -7.65 9.69
CA LEU A 25 1.64 -6.96 8.64
C LEU A 25 0.74 -7.91 7.85
N GLN A 26 1.18 -9.15 7.58
CA GLN A 26 0.31 -10.16 6.96
C GLN A 26 -0.89 -10.48 7.86
N ASN A 27 -0.67 -10.65 9.16
CA ASN A 27 -1.76 -10.85 10.12
C ASN A 27 -2.72 -9.65 10.10
N TYR A 28 -2.20 -8.42 10.09
CA TYR A 28 -3.00 -7.21 10.02
C TYR A 28 -3.90 -7.17 8.78
N VAL A 29 -3.35 -7.34 7.58
CA VAL A 29 -4.13 -7.25 6.33
C VAL A 29 -5.17 -8.37 6.18
N SER A 30 -4.91 -9.54 6.77
CA SER A 30 -5.84 -10.68 6.73
C SER A 30 -7.15 -10.41 7.46
N HIS A 31 -7.18 -9.47 8.41
CA HIS A 31 -8.43 -9.03 9.05
C HIS A 31 -9.36 -8.28 8.09
N PHE A 32 -8.83 -7.74 6.98
CA PHE A 32 -9.62 -7.04 5.97
C PHE A 32 -10.07 -7.99 4.86
N HIS A 33 -9.16 -8.82 4.36
CA HIS A 33 -9.46 -9.84 3.37
C HIS A 33 -8.33 -10.87 3.29
N ASP A 34 -8.67 -12.16 3.25
CA ASP A 34 -7.70 -13.27 3.23
C ASP A 34 -6.73 -13.24 2.04
N SER A 35 -7.13 -12.61 0.94
CA SER A 35 -6.27 -12.49 -0.25
C SER A 35 -5.28 -11.34 -0.18
N PHE A 36 -5.34 -10.45 0.83
CA PHE A 36 -4.45 -9.31 0.89
C PHE A 36 -3.04 -9.74 1.35
N ILE A 37 -2.03 -9.07 0.79
CA ILE A 37 -0.63 -9.37 1.08
C ILE A 37 -0.04 -8.20 1.86
N GLY A 38 0.53 -8.50 3.02
CA GLY A 38 1.30 -7.55 3.82
C GLY A 38 2.79 -7.74 3.55
N LEU A 39 3.48 -6.69 3.12
CA LEU A 39 4.92 -6.69 2.86
C LEU A 39 5.64 -5.68 3.76
N SER A 40 6.74 -6.13 4.34
CA SER A 40 7.74 -5.28 4.98
C SER A 40 9.11 -5.78 4.53
N GLY A 41 10.17 -5.03 4.81
CA GLY A 41 11.51 -5.33 4.29
C GLY A 41 12.60 -4.56 5.03
N THR A 42 13.78 -4.53 4.44
CA THR A 42 14.88 -3.70 4.90
C THR A 42 14.63 -2.23 4.58
N GLU A 43 15.28 -1.32 5.31
CA GLU A 43 15.21 0.13 5.02
C GLU A 43 15.62 0.44 3.56
N GLU A 44 16.60 -0.30 3.02
CA GLU A 44 17.06 -0.13 1.63
C GLU A 44 15.98 -0.53 0.62
N GLU A 45 15.30 -1.65 0.83
CA GLU A 45 14.18 -2.09 -0.02
C GLU A 45 13.00 -1.10 0.03
N ILE A 46 12.67 -0.62 1.23
CA ILE A 46 11.61 0.36 1.44
C ILE A 46 11.97 1.70 0.79
N LEU A 47 13.20 2.19 0.96
CA LEU A 47 13.67 3.40 0.29
C LEU A 47 13.64 3.25 -1.23
N GLY A 48 14.04 2.09 -1.76
CA GLY A 48 14.00 1.81 -3.20
C GLY A 48 12.59 1.88 -3.78
N ILE A 49 11.63 1.20 -3.14
CA ILE A 49 10.25 1.13 -3.64
C ILE A 49 9.52 2.48 -3.51
N THR A 50 9.73 3.18 -2.39
CA THR A 50 9.11 4.48 -2.15
C THR A 50 9.66 5.53 -3.11
N THR A 51 10.98 5.53 -3.38
CA THR A 51 11.61 6.40 -4.39
C THR A 51 11.07 6.13 -5.79
N GLN A 52 10.96 4.86 -6.19
CA GLN A 52 10.47 4.48 -7.51
C GLN A 52 9.04 4.99 -7.78
N TYR A 53 8.20 5.01 -6.76
CA TYR A 53 6.80 5.44 -6.88
C TYR A 53 6.51 6.85 -6.37
N GLY A 54 7.54 7.61 -5.96
CA GLY A 54 7.37 8.98 -5.45
C GLY A 54 6.59 9.05 -4.14
N VAL A 55 6.65 8.00 -3.32
CA VAL A 55 6.07 7.97 -1.97
C VAL A 55 7.08 8.58 -1.00
N PHE A 56 6.65 9.59 -0.25
CA PHE A 56 7.44 10.16 0.84
C PHE A 56 7.06 9.52 2.17
N TYR A 57 8.05 9.28 3.03
CA TYR A 57 7.86 8.96 4.43
C TYR A 57 8.99 9.56 5.27
N GLU A 58 8.70 9.95 6.51
CA GLU A 58 9.68 10.52 7.43
C GLU A 58 9.38 10.11 8.88
N LYS A 59 10.43 9.75 9.61
CA LYS A 59 10.36 9.39 11.02
C LYS A 59 10.65 10.60 11.89
N HIS A 60 9.75 10.90 12.82
CA HIS A 60 9.88 12.01 13.76
C HIS A 60 9.78 11.54 15.20
N GLU A 61 10.49 12.22 16.10
CA GLU A 61 10.32 11.99 17.53
C GLU A 61 8.87 12.26 17.97
N GLY A 62 8.35 11.33 18.75
CA GLY A 62 7.01 11.43 19.31
C GLY A 62 7.03 11.88 20.77
N THR A 63 5.89 11.72 21.43
CA THR A 63 5.80 11.83 22.88
C THR A 63 6.45 10.63 23.57
N VAL A 64 6.67 10.71 24.89
CA VAL A 64 7.11 9.56 25.70
C VAL A 64 6.21 8.34 25.53
N ALA A 65 4.90 8.54 25.32
CA ALA A 65 3.95 7.45 25.14
C ALA A 65 4.00 6.82 23.72
N SER A 66 4.29 7.62 22.69
CA SER A 66 4.29 7.16 21.29
C SER A 66 5.68 6.76 20.77
N GLY A 67 6.76 7.19 21.44
CA GLY A 67 8.15 6.98 21.05
C GLY A 67 8.53 7.79 19.81
N TYR A 68 8.01 7.39 18.65
CA TYR A 68 8.15 8.07 17.36
C TYR A 68 6.89 7.94 16.52
N LEU A 69 6.76 8.86 15.56
CA LEU A 69 5.71 8.89 14.55
C LEU A 69 6.33 8.77 13.16
N ILE A 70 5.54 8.25 12.22
CA ILE A 70 5.91 8.18 10.81
C ILE A 70 4.90 8.99 10.00
N ASP A 71 5.36 10.11 9.46
CA ASP A 71 4.62 10.85 8.44
C ASP A 71 4.81 10.12 7.11
N HIS A 72 3.74 9.98 6.32
CA HIS A 72 3.82 9.33 5.01
C HIS A 72 2.80 9.87 4.03
N THR A 73 3.09 9.70 2.75
CA THR A 73 2.17 10.02 1.66
C THR A 73 1.01 9.04 1.68
N ALA A 74 -0.20 9.54 1.93
CA ALA A 74 -1.41 8.73 1.92
C ALA A 74 -1.97 8.60 0.48
N THR A 75 -1.42 7.66 -0.29
CA THR A 75 -1.88 7.34 -1.65
C THR A 75 -2.06 5.84 -1.86
N VAL A 76 -2.94 5.48 -2.82
CA VAL A 76 -3.07 4.12 -3.33
C VAL A 76 -2.59 4.11 -4.78
N ILE A 77 -1.67 3.21 -5.11
CA ILE A 77 -1.07 3.13 -6.44
C ILE A 77 -1.59 1.87 -7.16
N VAL A 78 -1.94 2.00 -8.43
CA VAL A 78 -2.32 0.88 -9.30
C VAL A 78 -1.21 0.62 -10.30
N ILE A 79 -0.73 -0.62 -10.29
CA ILE A 79 0.30 -1.13 -11.21
C ILE A 79 -0.33 -2.24 -12.05
N ASP A 80 -0.06 -2.25 -13.35
CA ASP A 80 -0.53 -3.33 -14.24
C ASP A 80 0.40 -4.56 -14.21
N ARG A 81 0.01 -5.61 -14.93
CA ARG A 81 0.76 -6.88 -15.00
C ARG A 81 2.13 -6.76 -15.68
N GLU A 82 2.39 -5.65 -16.39
CA GLU A 82 3.68 -5.33 -16.99
C GLU A 82 4.56 -4.49 -16.04
N GLY A 83 4.09 -4.20 -14.82
CA GLY A 83 4.81 -3.38 -13.85
C GLY A 83 4.70 -1.88 -14.09
N LYS A 84 3.78 -1.42 -14.95
CA LYS A 84 3.62 0.01 -15.24
C LYS A 84 2.64 0.64 -14.26
N LEU A 85 3.01 1.80 -13.70
CA LEU A 85 2.10 2.63 -12.94
C LEU A 85 0.97 3.14 -13.85
N ARG A 86 -0.28 2.90 -13.45
CA ARG A 86 -1.47 3.30 -14.20
C ARG A 86 -2.23 4.43 -13.54
N LEU A 87 -2.38 4.38 -12.22
CA LEU A 87 -3.14 5.36 -11.45
C LEU A 87 -2.50 5.59 -10.08
N VAL A 88 -2.68 6.79 -9.55
CA VAL A 88 -2.40 7.15 -8.16
C VAL A 88 -3.65 7.81 -7.61
N TYR A 89 -4.24 7.23 -6.58
CA TYR A 89 -5.39 7.77 -5.89
C TYR A 89 -4.93 8.54 -4.65
N PRO A 90 -5.29 9.82 -4.49
CA PRO A 90 -5.05 10.55 -3.25
C PRO A 90 -5.95 10.01 -2.12
N PHE A 91 -5.58 10.35 -0.90
CA PHE A 91 -6.43 10.19 0.27
C PHE A 91 -7.84 10.75 0.02
N ASN A 92 -8.86 10.10 0.58
CA ASN A 92 -10.29 10.37 0.38
C ASN A 92 -10.86 10.12 -1.03
N THR A 93 -10.13 9.46 -1.93
CA THR A 93 -10.75 8.95 -3.17
C THR A 93 -11.87 7.97 -2.84
N GLN A 94 -13.04 8.15 -3.43
CA GLN A 94 -14.21 7.32 -3.13
C GLN A 94 -14.05 5.89 -3.67
N SER A 95 -14.59 4.94 -2.93
CA SER A 95 -14.46 3.52 -3.26
C SER A 95 -15.11 3.16 -4.60
N GLU A 96 -16.17 3.88 -4.97
CA GLU A 96 -16.93 3.75 -6.19
C GLU A 96 -16.10 4.15 -7.42
N ASP A 97 -15.31 5.21 -7.29
CA ASP A 97 -14.43 5.72 -8.34
C ASP A 97 -13.28 4.73 -8.58
N ILE A 98 -12.61 4.30 -7.51
CA ILE A 98 -11.57 3.27 -7.56
C ILE A 98 -12.12 2.00 -8.21
N ALA A 99 -13.32 1.56 -7.81
CA ALA A 99 -13.95 0.37 -8.39
C ALA A 99 -14.32 0.56 -9.87
N SER A 100 -14.69 1.77 -10.29
CA SER A 100 -14.97 2.10 -11.69
C SER A 100 -13.72 1.97 -12.54
N ASP A 101 -12.64 2.61 -12.13
CA ASP A 101 -11.36 2.61 -12.83
C ASP A 101 -10.75 1.21 -12.91
N LEU A 102 -10.75 0.47 -11.79
CA LEU A 102 -10.28 -0.91 -11.79
C LEU A 102 -11.09 -1.79 -12.74
N ARG A 103 -12.42 -1.62 -12.84
CA ARG A 103 -13.25 -2.35 -13.82
C ARG A 103 -12.88 -2.03 -15.25
N TYR A 104 -12.42 -0.81 -15.53
CA TYR A 104 -11.96 -0.43 -16.86
C TYR A 104 -10.60 -1.05 -17.18
N LEU A 105 -9.66 -0.96 -16.23
CA LEU A 105 -8.29 -1.45 -16.39
C LEU A 105 -8.24 -2.97 -16.57
N VAL A 106 -8.95 -3.75 -15.76
CA VAL A 106 -8.89 -5.23 -15.85
C VAL A 106 -9.57 -5.82 -17.11
N ARG A 107 -10.22 -4.99 -17.93
CA ARG A 107 -10.81 -5.42 -19.21
C ARG A 107 -9.80 -5.38 -20.36
N HIS A 108 -8.68 -4.69 -20.18
CA HIS A 108 -7.69 -4.38 -21.22
C HIS A 108 -6.29 -4.73 -20.72
#